data_AF-A0A7Z9LQD0-F1
#
_entry.id   AF-A0A7Z9LQD0-F1
#
_cell.length_a   1.000
_cell.length_b   1.000
_cell.length_c   1.000
_cell.angle_alpha   90.00
_cell.angle_beta   90.00
_cell.angle_gamma   90.00
#
_symmetry.space_group_name_H-M   'P 1'
#
loop_
_entity.id
_entity.type
_entity.pdbx_description
1 polymer ?
#
loop_
_entity_poly.entity_id
_entity_poly.type
_entity_poly.pdbx_seq_one_letter_code
_entity_poly.pdbx_strand_id
1 'polypeptide(L)'
;MTAKLLQLAHAAHGGDKRITCVVDAVEMLGVEAIRSLVLMPGIFEQAAECEMPEGFGLSRLWEHALKVAEYAKRIVECDTEDPALIDEAYTAGLLHDIGFLIVSTRLPEIFSTVLELRKNDSYSLTKAEREAFGATHADMGGFLLDLWGIPDHIVEAISFHLHPASTPEKVYGHLMSHEDEDEESISTLTAIHVANYLCEEDDPMIPDQAKAEIDNEHLEAIGMMERMEEWWEVCNK
;
A
#
# COMPACT_ATOMS: atom_id res chain seq x y z
N MET A 1 -14.24 14.54 6.97
CA MET A 1 -13.83 13.25 6.38
C MET A 1 -14.17 12.08 7.28
N THR A 2 -13.75 12.10 8.54
CA THR A 2 -14.20 11.25 9.67
C THR A 2 -15.71 10.95 9.66
N ALA A 3 -16.55 11.98 9.49
CA ALA A 3 -18.01 11.84 9.50
C ALA A 3 -18.59 11.05 8.30
N LYS A 4 -17.91 11.02 7.15
CA LYS A 4 -18.38 10.32 5.95
C LYS A 4 -17.99 8.83 5.99
N LEU A 5 -16.81 8.55 6.55
CA LEU A 5 -16.36 7.20 6.89
C LEU A 5 -17.28 6.54 7.93
N LEU A 6 -17.62 7.27 9.00
CA LEU A 6 -18.59 6.85 10.01
C LEU A 6 -20.01 6.64 9.44
N GLN A 7 -20.44 7.47 8.47
CA GLN A 7 -21.73 7.31 7.80
C GLN A 7 -21.80 6.04 6.95
N LEU A 8 -20.73 5.71 6.22
CA LEU A 8 -20.64 4.51 5.40
C LEU A 8 -20.59 3.23 6.24
N ALA A 9 -19.81 3.26 7.33
CA ALA A 9 -19.79 2.20 8.34
C ALA A 9 -21.20 1.90 8.87
N HIS A 10 -21.93 2.95 9.20
CA HIS A 10 -23.32 2.86 9.66
C HIS A 10 -24.26 2.27 8.62
N ALA A 11 -24.10 2.64 7.35
CA ALA A 11 -24.97 2.22 6.25
C ALA A 11 -24.74 0.75 5.86
N ALA A 12 -23.49 0.29 5.84
CA ALA A 12 -23.13 -1.10 5.54
C ALA A 12 -23.65 -2.10 6.58
N HIS A 13 -23.83 -1.68 7.83
CA HIS A 13 -24.28 -2.53 8.94
C HIS A 13 -25.82 -2.57 9.11
N GLY A 14 -26.59 -2.01 8.17
CA GLY A 14 -28.06 -2.05 8.22
C GLY A 14 -28.70 -1.25 9.37
N GLY A 15 -27.92 -0.39 10.07
CA GLY A 15 -28.43 0.57 11.05
C GLY A 15 -28.62 0.09 12.50
N ASP A 16 -28.32 -1.17 12.83
CA ASP A 16 -28.63 -1.72 14.17
C ASP A 16 -27.55 -1.45 15.25
N LYS A 17 -26.32 -1.06 14.87
CA LYS A 17 -25.27 -0.60 15.81
C LYS A 17 -24.79 0.80 15.45
N ARG A 18 -24.77 1.70 16.44
CA ARG A 18 -24.18 3.03 16.29
C ARG A 18 -22.65 2.95 16.32
N ILE A 19 -22.05 3.03 15.14
CA ILE A 19 -20.60 3.17 15.00
C ILE A 19 -20.24 4.64 15.26
N THR A 20 -19.46 4.90 16.30
CA THR A 20 -19.13 6.24 16.80
C THR A 20 -17.63 6.53 16.82
N CYS A 21 -16.81 5.51 16.53
CA CYS A 21 -15.36 5.58 16.44
C CYS A 21 -14.91 5.20 15.03
N VAL A 22 -13.89 5.90 14.51
CA VAL A 22 -13.32 5.65 13.17
C VAL A 22 -12.57 4.33 13.14
N VAL A 23 -11.91 3.97 14.25
CA VAL A 23 -11.23 2.69 14.42
C VAL A 23 -12.23 1.54 14.30
N ASP A 24 -13.36 1.60 15.03
CA ASP A 24 -14.44 0.62 14.92
C ASP A 24 -15.05 0.55 13.50
N ALA A 25 -15.07 1.67 12.77
CA ALA A 25 -15.58 1.70 11.40
C ALA A 25 -14.64 1.02 10.41
N VAL A 26 -13.33 1.20 10.58
CA VAL A 26 -12.30 0.56 9.76
C VAL A 26 -12.21 -0.93 10.08
N GLU A 27 -12.18 -1.30 11.36
CA GLU A 27 -12.17 -2.70 11.81
C GLU A 27 -13.44 -3.48 11.42
N MET A 28 -14.63 -2.86 11.49
CA MET A 28 -15.88 -3.56 11.16
C MET A 28 -16.13 -3.73 9.67
N LEU A 29 -15.59 -2.86 8.82
CA LEU A 29 -15.88 -2.89 7.39
C LEU A 29 -14.86 -3.69 6.59
N GLY A 30 -13.65 -3.86 7.13
CA GLY A 30 -12.54 -4.46 6.42
C GLY A 30 -12.26 -3.78 5.07
N VAL A 31 -11.53 -4.51 4.23
CA VAL A 31 -11.19 -4.21 2.83
C VAL A 31 -12.34 -3.58 2.03
N GLU A 32 -13.58 -3.98 2.30
CA GLU A 32 -14.73 -3.58 1.49
C GLU A 32 -15.22 -2.16 1.74
N ALA A 33 -14.93 -1.55 2.91
CA ALA A 33 -15.09 -0.10 3.04
C ALA A 33 -13.94 0.70 2.49
N ILE A 34 -12.71 0.22 2.57
CA ILE A 34 -11.58 0.88 1.91
C ILE A 34 -11.87 0.93 0.41
N ARG A 35 -12.29 -0.20 -0.16
CA ARG A 35 -12.82 -0.30 -1.52
C ARG A 35 -13.99 0.66 -1.73
N SER A 36 -14.99 0.69 -0.85
CA SER A 36 -16.14 1.62 -0.98
C SER A 36 -15.79 3.10 -0.81
N LEU A 37 -14.70 3.43 -0.08
CA LEU A 37 -14.18 4.78 0.15
C LEU A 37 -13.37 5.26 -1.05
N VAL A 38 -12.47 4.41 -1.57
CA VAL A 38 -11.71 4.66 -2.80
C VAL A 38 -12.65 4.78 -4.00
N LEU A 39 -13.71 3.96 -4.05
CA LEU A 39 -14.72 3.96 -5.13
C LEU A 39 -15.83 5.00 -4.95
N MET A 40 -15.86 5.80 -3.87
CA MET A 40 -16.99 6.69 -3.60
C MET A 40 -16.98 7.91 -4.54
N PRO A 41 -18.00 8.08 -5.41
CA PRO A 41 -18.19 9.33 -6.14
C PRO A 41 -18.45 10.44 -5.11
N GLY A 42 -17.56 11.44 -5.08
CA GLY A 42 -17.65 12.59 -4.17
C GLY A 42 -16.48 12.79 -3.21
N ILE A 43 -15.60 11.81 -2.99
CA ILE A 43 -14.27 12.07 -2.36
C ILE A 43 -13.32 12.70 -3.40
N PHE A 44 -13.48 12.27 -4.65
CA PHE A 44 -12.67 12.65 -5.80
C PHE A 44 -13.50 13.22 -6.96
N GLU A 45 -14.73 13.71 -6.73
CA GLU A 45 -15.50 14.37 -7.80
C GLU A 45 -14.78 15.61 -8.36
N GLN A 46 -13.95 16.28 -7.55
CA GLN A 46 -13.03 17.32 -8.04
C GLN A 46 -11.82 16.77 -8.82
N ALA A 47 -11.48 15.50 -8.63
CA ALA A 47 -10.44 14.82 -9.39
C ALA A 47 -10.94 14.35 -10.76
N ALA A 48 -12.21 13.95 -10.85
CA ALA A 48 -12.85 13.55 -12.11
C ALA A 48 -12.96 14.72 -13.11
N GLU A 49 -12.86 15.96 -12.64
CA GLU A 49 -12.79 17.17 -13.45
C GLU A 49 -11.35 17.60 -13.80
N CYS A 50 -10.32 16.96 -13.22
CA CYS A 50 -8.92 17.24 -13.53
C CYS A 50 -8.43 16.37 -14.68
N GLU A 51 -7.78 16.98 -15.67
CA GLU A 51 -7.03 16.21 -16.68
C GLU A 51 -5.90 15.47 -15.96
N MET A 52 -6.01 14.14 -15.90
CA MET A 52 -4.95 13.27 -15.38
C MET A 52 -3.76 13.34 -16.34
N PRO A 53 -2.51 13.31 -15.85
CA PRO A 53 -1.35 13.30 -16.72
C PRO A 53 -1.33 12.09 -17.66
N GLU A 54 -0.80 12.30 -18.87
CA GLU A 54 -0.66 11.26 -19.89
C GLU A 54 0.15 10.07 -19.34
N GLY A 55 -0.38 8.84 -19.50
CA GLY A 55 0.24 7.62 -19.00
C GLY A 55 -0.13 7.23 -17.56
N PHE A 56 -0.89 8.05 -16.83
CA PHE A 56 -1.39 7.73 -15.50
C PHE A 56 -2.93 7.79 -15.43
N GLY A 57 -3.55 6.73 -14.94
CA GLY A 57 -5.00 6.63 -14.82
C GLY A 57 -5.43 5.96 -13.52
N LEU A 58 -6.50 6.47 -12.92
CA LEU A 58 -7.05 5.93 -11.67
C LEU A 58 -7.45 4.45 -11.81
N SER A 59 -7.90 4.02 -12.99
CA SER A 59 -8.20 2.60 -13.25
C SER A 59 -6.95 1.73 -13.11
N ARG A 60 -5.81 2.18 -13.62
CA ARG A 60 -4.56 1.41 -13.58
C ARG A 60 -3.94 1.38 -12.19
N LEU A 61 -3.99 2.51 -11.48
CA LEU A 61 -3.66 2.56 -10.05
C LEU A 61 -4.49 1.56 -9.24
N TRP A 62 -5.79 1.47 -9.53
CA TRP A 62 -6.68 0.53 -8.86
C TRP A 62 -6.40 -0.92 -9.21
N GLU A 63 -6.16 -1.23 -10.48
CA GLU A 63 -5.77 -2.57 -10.95
C GLU A 63 -4.45 -3.01 -10.31
N HIS A 64 -3.47 -2.10 -10.25
CA HIS A 64 -2.19 -2.31 -9.56
C HIS A 64 -2.39 -2.63 -8.08
N ALA A 65 -3.10 -1.77 -7.35
CA ALA A 65 -3.34 -1.96 -5.92
C ALA A 65 -4.06 -3.29 -5.61
N LEU A 66 -5.03 -3.69 -6.43
CA LEU A 66 -5.70 -4.99 -6.30
C LEU A 66 -4.74 -6.16 -6.55
N LYS A 67 -3.85 -6.05 -7.53
CA LYS A 67 -2.86 -7.07 -7.85
C LYS A 67 -1.83 -7.21 -6.73
N VAL A 68 -1.32 -6.09 -6.20
CA VAL A 68 -0.40 -6.07 -5.06
C VAL A 68 -1.08 -6.67 -3.82
N ALA A 69 -2.35 -6.33 -3.54
CA ALA A 69 -3.10 -6.91 -2.42
C ALA A 69 -3.20 -8.44 -2.51
N GLU A 70 -3.54 -8.96 -3.69
CA GLU A 70 -3.65 -10.41 -3.93
C GLU A 70 -2.27 -11.09 -3.84
N TYR A 71 -1.21 -10.46 -4.33
CA TYR A 71 0.15 -10.99 -4.24
C TYR A 71 0.65 -11.00 -2.80
N ALA A 72 0.48 -9.91 -2.06
CA ALA A 72 0.88 -9.81 -0.65
C ALA A 72 0.16 -10.86 0.19
N LYS A 73 -1.14 -11.06 -0.04
CA LYS A 73 -1.93 -12.12 0.56
C LYS A 73 -1.32 -13.51 0.31
N ARG A 74 -1.07 -13.85 -0.97
CA ARG A 74 -0.52 -15.17 -1.35
C ARG A 74 0.87 -15.42 -0.78
N ILE A 75 1.69 -14.36 -0.70
CA ILE A 75 3.02 -14.43 -0.09
C ILE A 75 2.92 -14.78 1.39
N VAL A 76 2.02 -14.13 2.14
CA VAL A 76 1.79 -14.46 3.56
C VAL A 76 1.21 -15.88 3.73
N GLU A 77 0.29 -16.29 2.87
CA GLU A 77 -0.30 -17.65 2.88
C GLU A 77 0.73 -18.76 2.64
N CYS A 78 1.95 -18.44 2.18
CA CYS A 78 3.04 -19.43 2.08
C CYS A 78 3.65 -19.78 3.45
N ASP A 79 3.55 -18.86 4.42
CA ASP A 79 4.29 -18.93 5.69
C ASP A 79 3.36 -19.22 6.86
N THR A 80 2.10 -18.84 6.74
CA THR A 80 1.17 -18.91 7.86
C THR A 80 -0.26 -19.09 7.39
N GLU A 81 -1.06 -19.73 8.24
CA GLU A 81 -2.52 -19.80 8.12
C GLU A 81 -3.21 -18.75 9.00
N ASP A 82 -2.47 -17.80 9.60
CA ASP A 82 -3.04 -16.75 10.46
C ASP A 82 -3.94 -15.81 9.64
N PRO A 83 -5.28 -15.88 9.81
CA PRO A 83 -6.20 -15.06 9.04
C PRO A 83 -6.02 -13.56 9.31
N ALA A 84 -5.53 -13.17 10.49
CA ALA A 84 -5.33 -11.76 10.82
C ALA A 84 -4.18 -11.17 9.98
N LEU A 85 -3.05 -11.88 9.90
CA LEU A 85 -1.89 -11.42 9.11
C LEU A 85 -2.18 -11.45 7.61
N ILE A 86 -2.94 -12.45 7.13
CA ILE A 86 -3.38 -12.55 5.73
C ILE A 86 -4.28 -11.35 5.36
N ASP A 87 -5.27 -11.03 6.19
CA ASP A 87 -6.17 -9.90 5.99
C ASP A 87 -5.43 -8.55 6.09
N GLU A 88 -4.46 -8.45 7.00
CA GLU A 88 -3.58 -7.28 7.16
C GLU A 88 -2.76 -7.04 5.89
N ALA A 89 -2.10 -8.07 5.35
CA ALA A 89 -1.28 -7.97 4.14
C ALA A 89 -2.10 -7.61 2.90
N TYR A 90 -3.29 -8.20 2.74
CA TYR A 90 -4.22 -7.79 1.68
C TYR A 90 -4.57 -6.31 1.82
N THR A 91 -4.93 -5.88 3.03
CA THR A 91 -5.36 -4.49 3.31
C THR A 91 -4.23 -3.50 3.05
N ALA A 92 -3.02 -3.80 3.52
CA ALA A 92 -1.83 -2.99 3.30
C ALA A 92 -1.47 -2.93 1.81
N GLY A 93 -1.54 -4.04 1.09
CA GLY A 93 -1.31 -4.07 -0.37
C GLY A 93 -2.34 -3.25 -1.15
N LEU A 94 -3.60 -3.25 -0.74
CA LEU A 94 -4.64 -2.43 -1.38
C LEU A 94 -4.42 -0.92 -1.16
N LEU A 95 -3.80 -0.56 -0.04
CA LEU A 95 -3.63 0.81 0.41
C LEU A 95 -2.24 1.40 0.14
N HIS A 96 -1.24 0.58 -0.24
CA HIS A 96 0.17 0.98 -0.29
C HIS A 96 0.41 2.26 -1.10
N ASP A 97 -0.33 2.40 -2.20
CA ASP A 97 -0.20 3.47 -3.17
C ASP A 97 -1.29 4.55 -3.07
N ILE A 98 -2.04 4.58 -1.95
CA ILE A 98 -3.11 5.57 -1.75
C ILE A 98 -2.60 7.02 -1.82
N GLY A 99 -1.32 7.24 -1.55
CA GLY A 99 -0.67 8.55 -1.70
C GLY A 99 -0.75 9.11 -3.12
N PHE A 100 -0.74 8.26 -4.16
CA PHE A 100 -0.93 8.71 -5.54
C PHE A 100 -2.28 9.37 -5.76
N LEU A 101 -3.33 8.97 -5.05
CA LEU A 101 -4.63 9.65 -5.12
C LEU A 101 -4.52 11.10 -4.64
N ILE A 102 -3.66 11.38 -3.66
CA ILE A 102 -3.47 12.75 -3.18
C ILE A 102 -2.71 13.56 -4.23
N VAL A 103 -1.57 13.02 -4.68
CA VAL A 103 -0.65 13.74 -5.57
C VAL A 103 -1.28 13.98 -6.94
N SER A 104 -1.90 12.96 -7.53
CA SER A 104 -2.49 13.06 -8.86
C SER A 104 -3.74 13.94 -8.92
N THR A 105 -4.50 14.06 -7.82
CA THR A 105 -5.78 14.79 -7.83
C THR A 105 -5.73 16.18 -7.21
N ARG A 106 -4.81 16.42 -6.26
CA ARG A 106 -4.66 17.70 -5.58
C ARG A 106 -3.44 18.49 -6.02
N LEU A 107 -2.44 17.82 -6.59
CA LEU A 107 -1.18 18.43 -7.02
C LEU A 107 -0.82 18.01 -8.46
N PRO A 108 -1.74 18.12 -9.45
CA PRO A 108 -1.53 17.55 -10.79
C PRO A 108 -0.32 18.16 -11.53
N GLU A 109 -0.01 19.45 -11.31
CA GLU A 109 1.19 20.10 -11.89
C GLU A 109 2.49 19.52 -11.31
N ILE A 110 2.53 19.25 -10.00
CA ILE A 110 3.67 18.62 -9.33
C ILE A 110 3.81 17.18 -9.83
N PHE A 111 2.71 16.45 -9.92
CA PHE A 111 2.73 15.08 -10.43
C PHE A 111 3.21 15.02 -11.88
N SER A 112 2.81 15.97 -12.71
CA SER A 112 3.32 16.09 -14.08
C SER A 112 4.83 16.31 -14.12
N THR A 113 5.38 17.05 -13.14
CA THR A 113 6.83 17.23 -12.99
C THR A 113 7.52 15.92 -12.62
N VAL A 114 6.93 15.11 -11.73
CA VAL A 114 7.44 13.76 -11.40
C VAL A 114 7.52 12.92 -12.66
N LEU A 115 6.45 12.85 -13.45
CA LEU A 115 6.41 12.07 -14.68
C LEU A 115 7.41 12.56 -15.73
N GLU A 116 7.63 13.87 -15.83
CA GLU A 116 8.64 14.44 -16.73
C GLU A 116 10.06 14.08 -16.29
N LEU A 117 10.38 14.19 -14.99
CA LEU A 117 11.68 13.78 -14.44
C LEU A 117 11.96 12.30 -14.73
N ARG A 118 10.92 11.46 -14.65
CA ARG A 118 11.01 10.02 -14.92
C ARG A 118 11.23 9.63 -16.38
N LYS A 119 11.07 10.55 -17.33
CA LYS A 119 11.53 10.31 -18.72
C LYS A 119 13.05 10.16 -18.82
N ASN A 120 13.78 10.54 -17.78
CA ASN A 120 15.20 10.29 -17.64
C ASN A 120 15.41 9.04 -16.78
N ASP A 121 15.96 7.97 -17.36
CA ASP A 121 16.21 6.67 -16.71
C ASP A 121 17.07 6.76 -15.43
N SER A 122 17.77 7.87 -15.18
CA SER A 122 18.51 8.11 -13.93
C SER A 122 17.62 8.54 -12.73
N TYR A 123 16.31 8.62 -12.92
CA TYR A 123 15.31 8.93 -11.91
C TYR A 123 14.42 7.73 -11.59
N SER A 124 14.62 7.15 -10.42
CA SER A 124 13.60 6.30 -9.77
C SER A 124 12.39 7.15 -9.39
N LEU A 125 11.24 6.50 -9.19
CA LEU A 125 10.00 7.19 -8.79
C LEU A 125 10.18 7.95 -7.48
N THR A 126 10.72 7.28 -6.48
CA THR A 126 11.08 7.87 -5.18
C THR A 126 11.94 9.13 -5.34
N LYS A 127 12.95 9.10 -6.22
CA LYS A 127 13.84 10.24 -6.44
C LYS A 127 13.12 11.40 -7.13
N ALA A 128 12.29 11.11 -8.12
CA ALA A 128 11.50 12.13 -8.82
C ALA A 128 10.48 12.78 -7.89
N GLU A 129 9.79 12.02 -7.04
CA GLU A 129 8.85 12.52 -6.05
C GLU A 129 9.53 13.42 -5.02
N ARG A 130 10.65 12.96 -4.44
CA ARG A 130 11.43 13.74 -3.48
C ARG A 130 11.96 15.03 -4.09
N GLU A 131 12.39 15.02 -5.36
CA GLU A 131 12.83 16.24 -6.04
C GLU A 131 11.68 17.21 -6.34
N ALA A 132 10.51 16.69 -6.73
CA ALA A 132 9.37 17.52 -7.09
C ALA A 132 8.66 18.15 -5.88
N PHE A 133 8.54 17.44 -4.75
CA PHE A 133 7.77 17.94 -3.59
C PHE A 133 8.30 17.53 -2.21
N GLY A 134 9.47 16.89 -2.13
CA GLY A 134 10.16 16.65 -0.85
C GLY A 134 9.70 15.43 -0.06
N ALA A 135 8.75 14.64 -0.58
CA ALA A 135 8.23 13.42 0.03
C ALA A 135 7.96 12.37 -1.06
N THR A 136 7.54 11.16 -0.68
CA THR A 136 7.08 10.10 -1.59
C THR A 136 5.57 9.89 -1.50
N HIS A 137 4.97 9.16 -2.43
CA HIS A 137 3.59 8.70 -2.27
C HIS A 137 3.41 7.83 -1.03
N ALA A 138 4.41 7.00 -0.66
CA ALA A 138 4.39 6.19 0.55
C ALA A 138 4.32 7.06 1.82
N ASP A 139 5.15 8.12 1.90
CA ASP A 139 5.15 9.09 3.00
C ASP A 139 3.75 9.75 3.14
N MET A 140 3.15 10.13 2.01
CA MET A 140 1.83 10.78 1.98
C MET A 140 0.70 9.81 2.30
N GLY A 141 0.79 8.57 1.84
CA GLY A 141 -0.17 7.50 2.12
C GLY A 141 -0.18 7.13 3.59
N GLY A 142 1.00 6.87 4.17
CA GLY A 142 1.16 6.61 5.60
C GLY A 142 0.57 7.72 6.47
N PHE A 143 0.92 8.98 6.18
CA PHE A 143 0.37 10.13 6.91
C PHE A 143 -1.16 10.24 6.79
N LEU A 144 -1.74 9.99 5.61
CA LEU A 144 -3.18 10.01 5.42
C LEU A 144 -3.88 8.93 6.26
N LEU A 145 -3.31 7.73 6.28
CA LEU A 145 -3.89 6.58 6.98
C LEU A 145 -3.75 6.70 8.51
N ASP A 146 -2.65 7.26 8.99
CA ASP A 146 -2.49 7.66 10.40
C ASP A 146 -3.59 8.64 10.83
N LEU A 147 -3.84 9.68 10.02
CA LEU A 147 -4.93 10.62 10.27
C LEU A 147 -6.33 9.96 10.25
N TRP A 148 -6.46 8.84 9.56
CA TRP A 148 -7.70 8.05 9.51
C TRP A 148 -7.80 7.04 10.65
N GLY A 149 -6.79 6.93 11.52
CA GLY A 149 -6.75 5.99 12.63
C GLY A 149 -6.61 4.54 12.18
N ILE A 150 -5.96 4.32 11.03
CA ILE A 150 -5.52 2.98 10.64
C ILE A 150 -4.46 2.49 11.63
N PRO A 151 -4.43 1.20 12.00
CA PRO A 151 -3.44 0.67 12.93
C PRO A 151 -1.99 0.95 12.52
N ASP A 152 -1.14 1.25 13.51
CA ASP A 152 0.27 1.65 13.32
C ASP A 152 1.06 0.65 12.46
N HIS A 153 0.81 -0.66 12.60
CA HIS A 153 1.51 -1.69 11.83
C HIS A 153 1.19 -1.62 10.33
N ILE A 154 -0.04 -1.29 9.93
CA ILE A 154 -0.41 -1.07 8.52
C ILE A 154 0.17 0.25 8.02
N VAL A 155 0.07 1.32 8.84
CA VAL A 155 0.63 2.63 8.51
C VAL A 155 2.13 2.52 8.27
N GLU A 156 2.83 1.79 9.12
CA GLU A 156 4.26 1.53 8.97
C GLU A 156 4.57 0.76 7.71
N ALA A 157 3.90 -0.37 7.49
CA ALA A 157 4.09 -1.17 6.28
C ALA A 157 3.99 -0.27 5.04
N ILE A 158 2.94 0.55 4.96
CA ILE A 158 2.72 1.47 3.84
C ILE A 158 3.77 2.59 3.78
N SER A 159 4.21 3.13 4.91
CA SER A 159 5.20 4.22 4.93
C SER A 159 6.57 3.77 4.44
N PHE A 160 6.93 2.51 4.66
CA PHE A 160 8.26 1.97 4.39
C PHE A 160 8.31 0.95 3.26
N HIS A 161 7.19 0.64 2.59
CA HIS A 161 7.15 -0.40 1.55
C HIS A 161 8.10 -0.17 0.36
N LEU A 162 8.56 1.07 0.15
CA LEU A 162 9.56 1.39 -0.89
C LEU A 162 10.98 1.01 -0.47
N HIS A 163 11.28 1.10 0.83
CA HIS A 163 12.60 0.84 1.41
C HIS A 163 12.46 0.25 2.82
N PRO A 164 12.07 -1.03 2.95
CA PRO A 164 11.87 -1.68 4.24
C PRO A 164 13.06 -1.58 5.21
N ALA A 165 14.30 -1.58 4.70
CA ALA A 165 15.52 -1.43 5.51
C ALA A 165 15.59 -0.07 6.25
N SER A 166 14.79 0.92 5.84
CA SER A 166 14.70 2.23 6.51
C SER A 166 13.74 2.25 7.70
N THR A 167 13.06 1.14 8.00
CA THR A 167 12.19 1.07 9.18
C THR A 167 13.00 1.19 10.48
N PRO A 168 12.52 1.94 11.48
CA PRO A 168 13.18 1.98 12.78
C PRO A 168 13.18 0.60 13.46
N GLU A 169 14.37 0.12 13.86
CA GLU A 169 14.68 -1.15 14.55
C GLU A 169 13.68 -1.59 15.66
N LYS A 170 12.92 -0.67 16.25
CA LYS A 170 12.00 -0.93 17.37
C LYS A 170 10.66 -1.56 16.98
N VAL A 171 10.31 -1.58 15.70
CA VAL A 171 8.98 -2.05 15.25
C VAL A 171 8.99 -3.45 14.63
N TYR A 172 10.18 -3.96 14.29
CA TYR A 172 10.43 -5.39 14.07
C TYR A 172 10.02 -6.29 15.26
N GLY A 173 9.81 -5.70 16.45
CA GLY A 173 9.76 -6.41 17.73
C GLY A 173 8.38 -6.70 18.33
N HIS A 174 7.24 -6.33 17.73
CA HIS A 174 5.93 -6.71 18.30
C HIS A 174 5.43 -8.11 17.91
N LEU A 175 6.18 -8.82 17.05
CA LEU A 175 5.98 -10.26 16.81
C LEU A 175 7.06 -11.15 17.47
N MET A 176 8.05 -10.56 18.15
CA MET A 176 9.18 -11.29 18.76
C MET A 176 9.06 -11.45 20.29
N SER A 177 7.87 -11.26 20.88
CA SER A 177 7.65 -11.48 22.32
C SER A 177 6.59 -12.53 22.66
N HIS A 178 6.41 -13.52 21.79
CA HIS A 178 5.91 -14.82 22.24
C HIS A 178 7.11 -15.77 22.32
N GLU A 179 7.37 -16.27 23.52
CA GLU A 179 8.49 -17.15 23.89
C GLU A 179 8.41 -18.55 23.26
N ASP A 180 7.60 -18.72 22.22
CA ASP A 180 7.44 -19.97 21.49
C ASP A 180 8.11 -19.80 20.12
N GLU A 181 9.39 -20.17 20.08
CA GLU A 181 10.17 -20.43 18.88
C GLU A 181 9.43 -21.44 18.01
N ASP A 182 8.89 -21.05 16.85
CA ASP A 182 8.78 -21.86 15.63
C ASP A 182 8.18 -20.99 14.49
N GLU A 183 8.94 -20.86 13.39
CA GLU A 183 8.68 -20.15 12.11
C GLU A 183 8.81 -18.60 12.06
N GLU A 184 9.86 -18.14 11.35
CA GLU A 184 10.04 -16.75 10.87
C GLU A 184 8.93 -16.40 9.86
N SER A 185 7.75 -16.07 10.36
CA SER A 185 6.64 -15.58 9.53
C SER A 185 7.01 -14.25 8.88
N ILE A 186 6.80 -14.15 7.56
CA ILE A 186 7.00 -12.90 6.82
C ILE A 186 6.13 -11.77 7.38
N SER A 187 6.73 -10.60 7.57
CA SER A 187 5.99 -9.40 7.99
C SER A 187 5.17 -8.80 6.84
N THR A 188 4.07 -8.12 7.19
CA THR A 188 3.23 -7.39 6.24
C THR A 188 4.03 -6.42 5.37
N LEU A 189 4.97 -5.67 5.96
CA LEU A 189 5.87 -4.77 5.22
C LEU A 189 6.67 -5.50 4.14
N THR A 190 7.24 -6.66 4.47
CA THR A 190 8.03 -7.45 3.52
C THR A 190 7.12 -8.01 2.44
N ALA A 191 5.95 -8.54 2.80
CA ALA A 191 4.99 -9.08 1.86
C ALA A 191 4.54 -8.05 0.82
N ILE A 192 4.18 -6.83 1.24
CA ILE A 192 3.76 -5.79 0.29
C ILE A 192 4.92 -5.24 -0.55
N HIS A 193 6.13 -5.16 0.01
CA HIS A 193 7.32 -4.73 -0.74
C HIS A 193 7.62 -5.70 -1.89
N VAL A 194 7.68 -6.99 -1.57
CA VAL A 194 7.89 -8.06 -2.56
C VAL A 194 6.73 -8.12 -3.55
N ALA A 195 5.48 -8.05 -3.08
CA ALA A 195 4.30 -8.06 -3.94
C ALA A 195 4.31 -6.92 -4.95
N ASN A 196 4.66 -5.70 -4.51
CA ASN A 196 4.76 -4.53 -5.38
C ASN A 196 5.85 -4.71 -6.43
N TYR A 197 7.03 -5.17 -6.02
CA TYR A 197 8.12 -5.50 -6.95
C TYR A 197 7.71 -6.54 -8.01
N LEU A 198 7.08 -7.64 -7.59
CA LEU A 198 6.62 -8.69 -8.50
C LEU A 198 5.51 -8.20 -9.44
N CYS A 199 4.61 -7.33 -8.98
CA CYS A 199 3.60 -6.70 -9.83
C CYS A 199 4.23 -5.81 -10.89
N GLU A 200 5.18 -4.95 -10.51
CA GLU A 200 5.87 -4.01 -11.40
C GLU A 200 6.76 -4.71 -12.44
N GLU A 201 7.28 -5.89 -12.11
CA GLU A 201 8.02 -6.71 -13.07
C GLU A 201 7.12 -7.24 -14.21
N ASP A 202 5.85 -7.53 -13.93
CA ASP A 202 4.88 -8.13 -14.86
C ASP A 202 4.02 -7.08 -15.59
N ASP A 203 3.45 -6.10 -14.87
CA ASP A 203 2.62 -5.03 -15.41
C ASP A 203 2.87 -3.72 -14.64
N PRO A 204 3.85 -2.90 -15.07
CA PRO A 204 4.29 -1.73 -14.31
C PRO A 204 3.20 -0.66 -14.25
N MET A 205 2.85 -0.13 -13.07
CA MET A 205 1.72 0.80 -12.89
C MET A 205 1.78 2.01 -13.81
N ILE A 206 2.99 2.50 -14.12
CA ILE A 206 3.22 3.58 -15.08
C ILE A 206 4.04 3.03 -16.27
N PRO A 207 3.50 3.02 -17.51
CA PRO A 207 4.20 2.41 -18.64
C PRO A 207 5.46 3.19 -18.98
N ASP A 208 6.44 2.51 -19.57
CA ASP A 208 7.71 3.09 -20.04
C ASP A 208 8.54 3.81 -18.96
N GLN A 209 8.30 3.49 -17.68
CA GLN A 209 9.10 3.97 -16.56
C GLN A 209 9.93 2.84 -15.93
N ALA A 210 11.01 3.20 -15.22
CA ALA A 210 11.83 2.22 -14.53
C ALA A 210 11.01 1.54 -13.41
N LYS A 211 11.17 0.22 -13.33
CA LYS A 211 10.46 -0.68 -12.43
C LYS A 211 10.75 -0.38 -10.96
N ALA A 212 9.92 -0.92 -10.07
CA ALA A 212 10.22 -0.92 -8.64
C ALA A 212 11.57 -1.60 -8.37
N GLU A 213 12.31 -1.05 -7.41
CA GLU A 213 13.56 -1.62 -6.95
C GLU A 213 13.27 -2.55 -5.76
N ILE A 214 13.91 -3.73 -5.76
CA ILE A 214 13.87 -4.64 -4.62
C ILE A 214 14.94 -4.24 -3.59
N ASP A 215 14.55 -4.20 -2.31
CA ASP A 215 15.42 -3.89 -1.18
C ASP A 215 16.18 -5.16 -0.75
N ASN A 216 17.31 -5.41 -1.43
CA ASN A 216 18.15 -6.58 -1.15
C ASN A 216 18.78 -6.51 0.25
N GLU A 217 19.06 -5.30 0.77
CA GLU A 217 19.62 -5.14 2.11
C GLU A 217 18.65 -5.66 3.17
N HIS A 218 17.37 -5.32 3.03
CA HIS A 218 16.31 -5.87 3.89
C HIS A 218 16.17 -7.39 3.75
N LEU A 219 16.08 -7.90 2.52
CA LEU A 219 15.89 -9.34 2.29
C LEU A 219 17.08 -10.19 2.78
N GLU A 220 18.30 -9.69 2.64
CA GLU A 220 19.49 -10.31 3.21
C GLU A 220 19.47 -10.27 4.74
N ALA A 221 19.06 -9.14 5.34
CA ALA A 221 18.99 -8.97 6.80
C ALA A 221 17.99 -9.92 7.47
N ILE A 222 16.86 -10.21 6.82
CA ILE A 222 15.85 -11.16 7.31
C ILE A 222 16.05 -12.59 6.82
N GLY A 223 17.12 -12.88 6.05
CA GLY A 223 17.43 -14.23 5.58
C GLY A 223 16.47 -14.81 4.53
N MET A 224 15.62 -14.00 3.90
CA MET A 224 14.56 -14.48 2.98
C MET A 224 14.91 -14.33 1.49
N MET A 225 16.13 -13.94 1.15
CA MET A 225 16.52 -13.70 -0.25
C MET A 225 16.33 -14.91 -1.18
N GLU A 226 16.49 -16.14 -0.68
CA GLU A 226 16.33 -17.37 -1.47
C GLU A 226 14.86 -17.70 -1.79
N ARG A 227 13.90 -17.01 -1.17
CA ARG A 227 12.45 -17.27 -1.29
C ARG A 227 11.78 -16.56 -2.46
N MET A 228 12.50 -15.69 -3.17
CA MET A 228 11.96 -14.92 -4.29
C MET A 228 11.36 -15.79 -5.40
N GLU A 229 11.95 -16.96 -5.69
CA GLU A 229 11.42 -17.88 -6.71
C GLU A 229 10.07 -18.50 -6.27
N GLU A 230 9.96 -18.91 -5.00
CA GLU A 230 8.73 -19.42 -4.41
C GLU A 230 7.61 -18.37 -4.46
N TRP A 231 7.90 -17.14 -4.04
CA TRP A 231 6.94 -16.03 -4.07
C TRP A 231 6.50 -15.69 -5.49
N TRP A 232 7.42 -15.70 -6.46
CA TRP A 232 7.07 -15.50 -7.87
C TRP A 232 6.11 -16.57 -8.39
N GLU A 233 6.32 -17.84 -8.03
CA GLU A 233 5.44 -18.93 -8.46
C GLU A 233 4.02 -18.83 -7.88
N VAL A 234 3.86 -18.45 -6.61
CA VAL A 234 2.53 -18.33 -6.00
C VAL A 234 1.75 -17.13 -6.52
N CYS A 235 2.44 -16.03 -6.80
CA CYS A 235 1.84 -14.84 -7.38
C CYS A 235 1.36 -15.05 -8.83
N ASN A 236 2.03 -15.92 -9.60
CA ASN A 236 1.72 -16.18 -11.01
C ASN A 236 0.85 -17.43 -11.29
N LYS A 237 0.29 -18.07 -10.25
CA LYS A 237 -0.70 -19.15 -10.36
C LYS A 237 -2.12 -18.62 -10.56
#